data_AF-A0A226C1A5-F1
#
_entry.id   AF-A0A226C1A5-F1
#
_cell.length_a   1.000
_cell.length_b   1.000
_cell.length_c   1.000
_cell.angle_alpha   90.00
_cell.angle_beta   90.00
_cell.angle_gamma   90.00
#
_symmetry.space_group_name_H-M   'P 1'
#
loop_
_entity.id
_entity.type
_entity.pdbx_description
1 polymer ?
#
loop_
_entity_poly.entity_id
_entity_poly.type
_entity_poly.pdbx_seq_one_letter_code
_entity_poly.pdbx_strand_id
1 'polypeptide(L)'
;MERKEQRKNYRRYVCKDYMDCGNKSECTSAKAGRIIARFEDEEFIDKVHENTIKKKDLYKLRGSIVEHPFGTIKKSFGYTYFLTRGLNSVNAEAGFISLAYNLKRLINIMGVRDLVRLFNQVLPSKIAFFYF
;
A
#
# COMPACT_ATOMS: atom_id res chain seq x y z
N MET A 1 1.16 -25.71 -2.17
CA MET A 1 1.41 -24.29 -1.80
C MET A 1 0.87 -24.09 -0.40
N GLU A 2 1.69 -24.30 0.61
CA GLU A 2 1.30 -24.10 2.01
C GLU A 2 1.22 -22.60 2.29
N ARG A 3 0.02 -22.11 2.62
CA ARG A 3 -0.12 -20.78 3.24
C ARG A 3 0.56 -20.86 4.61
N LYS A 4 1.77 -20.32 4.72
CA LYS A 4 2.35 -19.99 6.03
C LYS A 4 1.51 -18.85 6.59
N GLU A 5 0.46 -19.20 7.31
CA GLU A 5 -0.32 -18.28 8.11
C GLU A 5 0.61 -17.77 9.21
N GLN A 6 1.22 -16.59 9.00
CA GLN A 6 1.94 -15.90 10.05
C GLN A 6 0.95 -15.72 11.20
N ARG A 7 1.13 -16.49 12.28
CA ARG A 7 0.37 -16.33 13.52
C ARG A 7 0.59 -14.89 14.00
N LYS A 8 -0.35 -14.01 13.69
CA LYS A 8 -0.34 -12.63 14.16
C LYS A 8 -0.46 -12.66 15.68
N ASN A 9 0.52 -12.10 16.38
CA ASN A 9 0.45 -11.94 17.82
C ASN A 9 -0.70 -10.99 18.16
N TYR A 10 -1.52 -11.37 19.13
CA TYR A 10 -2.60 -10.53 19.65
C TYR A 10 -2.55 -10.54 21.18
N ARG A 11 -2.84 -9.39 21.79
CA ARG A 11 -3.04 -9.23 23.22
C ARG A 11 -4.51 -9.41 23.53
N ARG A 12 -4.85 -10.25 24.52
CA ARG A 12 -6.21 -10.38 25.02
C ARG A 12 -6.35 -9.67 26.35
N TYR A 13 -7.34 -8.79 26.43
CA TYR A 13 -7.76 -8.12 27.64
C TYR A 13 -9.10 -8.73 28.07
N VAL A 14 -9.11 -9.32 29.27
CA VAL A 14 -10.29 -9.99 29.84
C VAL A 14 -10.69 -9.23 31.09
N CYS A 15 -11.95 -8.80 31.16
CA CYS A 15 -12.51 -8.28 32.39
C CYS A 15 -12.77 -9.44 33.37
N LYS A 16 -12.11 -9.44 34.52
CA LYS A 16 -12.25 -10.49 35.55
C LYS A 16 -13.43 -10.21 36.49
N ASP A 17 -13.62 -8.95 36.88
CA ASP A 17 -14.60 -8.53 37.89
C ASP A 17 -15.91 -8.03 37.25
N TYR A 18 -16.33 -8.67 36.16
CA TYR A 18 -17.49 -8.24 35.37
C TYR A 18 -18.84 -8.42 36.09
N MET A 19 -18.87 -9.17 37.19
CA MET A 19 -20.05 -9.31 38.04
C MET A 19 -20.12 -8.18 39.08
N ASP A 20 -18.97 -7.72 39.57
CA ASP A 20 -18.86 -6.72 40.63
C ASP A 20 -18.84 -5.28 40.08
N CYS A 21 -18.53 -5.08 38.79
CA CYS A 21 -18.47 -3.75 38.19
C CYS A 21 -19.84 -3.07 38.02
N GLY A 22 -20.95 -3.78 38.25
CA GLY A 22 -22.31 -3.24 38.19
C GLY A 22 -22.82 -2.89 36.78
N ASN A 23 -21.95 -2.75 35.79
CA ASN A 23 -22.30 -2.30 34.44
C ASN A 23 -22.22 -3.40 33.37
N LYS A 24 -22.46 -4.66 33.75
CA LYS A 24 -22.41 -5.80 32.81
C LYS A 24 -23.40 -5.64 31.67
N SER A 25 -24.64 -5.22 31.98
CA SER A 25 -25.73 -5.09 31.02
C SER A 25 -25.43 -4.13 29.87
N GLU A 26 -24.70 -3.04 30.12
CA GLU A 26 -24.28 -2.10 29.06
C GLU A 26 -22.93 -2.47 28.43
N CYS A 27 -22.08 -3.21 29.15
CA CYS A 27 -20.72 -3.56 28.70
C CYS A 27 -20.68 -4.74 27.73
N THR A 28 -21.43 -5.82 27.99
CA THR A 28 -21.46 -7.02 27.14
C THR A 28 -22.64 -7.95 27.45
N SER A 29 -23.15 -8.65 26.43
CA SER A 29 -24.10 -9.76 26.61
C SER A 29 -23.43 -11.10 26.95
N ALA A 30 -22.09 -11.16 26.94
CA ALA A 30 -21.35 -12.39 27.19
C ALA A 30 -21.44 -12.83 28.66
N LYS A 31 -21.64 -14.13 28.88
CA LYS A 31 -21.74 -14.71 30.24
C LYS A 31 -20.46 -14.52 31.05
N ALA A 32 -19.30 -14.65 30.40
CA ALA A 32 -17.96 -14.63 30.98
C ALA A 32 -17.27 -13.24 30.96
N GLY A 33 -18.04 -12.16 30.80
CA GLY A 33 -17.50 -10.80 30.71
C GLY A 33 -16.92 -10.46 29.33
N ARG A 34 -16.47 -9.21 29.19
CA ARG A 34 -16.00 -8.67 27.90
C ARG A 34 -14.55 -9.10 27.66
N ILE A 35 -14.31 -9.65 26.47
CA ILE A 35 -12.97 -9.99 25.98
C ILE A 35 -12.66 -9.09 24.79
N ILE A 36 -11.56 -8.35 24.86
CA ILE A 36 -11.06 -7.52 23.77
C ILE A 36 -9.75 -8.14 23.29
N ALA A 37 -9.69 -8.54 22.03
CA ALA A 37 -8.43 -8.89 21.38
C ALA A 37 -7.93 -7.67 20.63
N ARG A 38 -6.68 -7.27 20.89
CA ARG A 38 -5.98 -6.24 20.11
C ARG A 38 -4.78 -6.84 19.40
N PHE A 39 -4.61 -6.57 18.12
CA PHE A 39 -3.38 -6.91 17.41
C PHE A 39 -2.23 -6.00 17.85
N GLU A 40 -1.00 -6.48 17.67
CA GLU A 40 0.20 -5.68 17.98
C GLU A 40 0.25 -4.37 17.19
N ASP A 41 -0.09 -4.43 15.89
CA ASP A 41 -0.09 -3.28 14.98
C ASP A 41 -1.39 -2.46 14.99
N GLU A 42 -2.34 -2.75 15.89
CA GLU A 42 -3.66 -2.14 15.83
C GLU A 42 -3.64 -0.64 16.14
N GLU A 43 -2.73 -0.20 17.01
CA GLU A 43 -2.51 1.22 17.29
C GLU A 43 -2.05 1.99 16.05
N PHE A 44 -1.22 1.38 15.22
CA PHE A 44 -0.82 1.95 13.94
C PHE A 44 -2.02 2.06 12.98
N ILE A 45 -2.86 1.04 12.94
CA ILE A 45 -4.08 1.03 12.11
C ILE A 45 -5.05 2.12 12.58
N ASP A 46 -5.27 2.25 13.89
CA ASP A 46 -6.14 3.28 14.48
C ASP A 46 -5.63 4.69 14.12
N LYS A 47 -4.31 4.91 14.21
CA LYS A 47 -3.69 6.19 13.78
C LYS A 47 -3.86 6.47 12.29
N VAL A 48 -3.70 5.47 11.43
CA VAL A 48 -3.94 5.60 9.99
C VAL A 48 -5.41 5.92 9.71
N HIS A 49 -6.33 5.27 10.43
CA HIS A 49 -7.76 5.49 10.32
C HIS A 49 -8.15 6.91 10.72
N GLU A 50 -7.70 7.39 11.88
CA GLU A 50 -7.93 8.77 12.31
C GLU A 50 -7.39 9.78 11.30
N ASN A 51 -6.17 9.57 10.82
CA ASN A 51 -5.57 10.45 9.82
C ASN A 51 -6.37 10.46 8.51
N THR A 52 -6.92 9.33 8.12
CA THR A 52 -7.77 9.19 6.93
C THR A 52 -9.08 9.96 7.09
N ILE A 53 -9.70 9.90 8.27
CA ILE A 53 -10.91 10.68 8.59
C ILE A 53 -10.60 12.18 8.60
N LYS A 54 -9.54 12.58 9.31
CA LYS A 54 -9.11 13.99 9.42
C LYS A 54 -8.77 14.59 8.04
N LYS A 55 -8.23 13.79 7.11
CA LYS A 55 -7.81 14.20 5.76
C LYS A 55 -8.65 13.57 4.65
N LYS A 56 -9.97 13.50 4.85
CA LYS A 56 -10.91 12.80 3.96
C LYS A 56 -10.81 13.23 2.49
N ASP A 57 -10.65 14.52 2.21
CA ASP A 57 -10.62 15.02 0.83
C ASP A 57 -9.32 14.65 0.11
N LEU A 58 -8.17 14.70 0.81
CA LEU A 58 -6.90 14.21 0.28
C LEU A 58 -6.96 12.70 0.00
N TYR A 59 -7.62 11.95 0.87
CA TYR A 59 -7.79 10.50 0.68
C TYR A 59 -8.65 10.18 -0.54
N LYS A 60 -9.74 10.93 -0.77
CA LYS A 60 -10.56 10.82 -1.99
C LYS A 60 -9.75 11.14 -3.25
N LEU A 61 -8.98 12.23 -3.24
CA LEU A 61 -8.17 12.64 -4.37
C LEU A 61 -7.12 11.59 -4.73
N ARG A 62 -6.50 10.95 -3.73
CA ARG A 62 -5.56 9.85 -3.95
C ARG A 62 -6.19 8.74 -4.79
N GLY A 63 -7.43 8.35 -4.49
CA GLY A 63 -8.17 7.35 -5.27
C GLY A 63 -8.21 7.75 -6.75
N SER A 64 -8.71 8.95 -7.04
CA SER A 64 -8.80 9.46 -8.41
C SER A 64 -7.45 9.48 -9.15
N ILE A 65 -6.35 9.79 -8.46
CA ILE A 65 -5.01 9.82 -9.04
C ILE A 65 -4.51 8.42 -9.40
N VAL A 66 -4.76 7.41 -8.57
CA VAL A 66 -4.18 6.06 -8.76
C VAL A 66 -5.04 5.16 -9.65
N GLU A 67 -6.36 5.33 -9.67
CA GLU A 67 -7.27 4.50 -10.46
C GLU A 67 -6.95 4.57 -11.95
N HIS A 68 -6.64 5.76 -12.48
CA HIS A 68 -6.32 5.92 -13.90
C HIS A 68 -5.04 5.19 -14.34
N PRO A 69 -3.89 5.33 -13.63
CA PRO A 69 -2.71 4.48 -13.85
C PRO A 69 -3.00 2.99 -13.80
N PHE A 70 -3.71 2.51 -12.78
CA PHE A 70 -4.06 1.09 -12.67
C PHE A 70 -4.95 0.62 -13.82
N GLY A 71 -5.93 1.43 -14.21
CA GLY A 71 -6.79 1.16 -15.36
C GLY A 71 -6.00 1.05 -16.65
N THR A 72 -5.08 1.99 -16.90
CA THR A 72 -4.23 2.00 -18.09
C THR A 72 -3.32 0.78 -18.14
N ILE A 73 -2.64 0.46 -17.03
CA ILE A 73 -1.74 -0.69 -16.95
C ILE A 73 -2.52 -1.99 -17.18
N LYS A 74 -3.67 -2.17 -16.53
CA LYS A 74 -4.43 -3.42 -16.65
C LYS A 74 -5.13 -3.57 -18.00
N LYS A 75 -5.75 -2.50 -18.50
CA LYS A 75 -6.57 -2.55 -19.72
C LYS A 75 -5.77 -2.26 -20.98
N SER A 76 -5.01 -1.16 -21.01
CA SER A 76 -4.27 -0.77 -22.21
C SER A 76 -2.97 -1.53 -22.38
N PHE A 77 -2.23 -1.83 -21.30
CA PHE A 77 -1.03 -2.68 -21.40
C PHE A 77 -1.37 -4.17 -21.31
N GLY A 78 -2.61 -4.53 -20.99
CA GLY A 78 -3.06 -5.92 -20.86
C GLY A 78 -2.50 -6.65 -19.63
N TYR A 79 -1.91 -5.92 -18.68
CA TYR A 79 -1.23 -6.54 -17.54
C TYR A 79 -2.22 -6.97 -16.46
N THR A 80 -2.64 -8.23 -16.52
CA THR A 80 -3.66 -8.79 -15.62
C THR A 80 -3.11 -9.80 -14.61
N TYR A 81 -1.92 -10.36 -14.86
CA TYR A 81 -1.23 -11.31 -14.00
C TYR A 81 0.29 -11.13 -14.08
N PHE A 82 0.99 -11.57 -13.03
CA PHE A 82 2.44 -11.61 -12.99
C PHE A 82 2.96 -12.86 -13.70
N LEU A 83 4.05 -12.72 -14.45
CA LEU A 83 4.73 -13.81 -15.14
C LEU A 83 5.72 -14.53 -14.21
N THR A 84 6.26 -13.80 -13.22
CA THR A 84 7.25 -14.32 -12.28
C THR A 84 6.61 -14.84 -11.00
N ARG A 85 7.39 -15.60 -10.22
CA ARG A 85 7.00 -16.12 -8.89
C ARG A 85 7.99 -15.68 -7.82
N GLY A 86 7.49 -15.51 -6.61
CA GLY A 86 8.26 -15.04 -5.46
C GLY A 86 8.26 -13.51 -5.37
N LEU A 87 8.24 -12.98 -4.14
CA LEU A 87 8.06 -11.55 -3.87
C LEU A 87 9.11 -10.67 -4.55
N ASN A 88 10.39 -11.09 -4.53
CA ASN A 88 11.46 -10.30 -5.12
C ASN A 88 11.27 -10.11 -6.63
N SER A 89 11.01 -11.20 -7.36
CA SER A 89 10.81 -11.16 -8.80
C SER A 89 9.52 -10.43 -9.19
N VAL A 90 8.43 -10.66 -8.45
CA VAL A 90 7.14 -9.98 -8.65
C VAL A 90 7.28 -8.48 -8.40
N ASN A 91 8.04 -8.06 -7.39
CA ASN A 91 8.30 -6.65 -7.12
C ASN A 91 9.12 -6.00 -8.24
N ALA A 92 10.12 -6.70 -8.79
CA ALA A 92 10.87 -6.22 -9.94
C ALA A 92 9.97 -6.04 -11.17
N GLU A 93 9.10 -7.01 -11.45
CA GLU A 93 8.13 -6.97 -12.54
C GLU A 93 7.15 -5.78 -12.39
N ALA A 94 6.57 -5.61 -11.20
CA ALA A 94 5.73 -4.45 -10.87
C ALA A 94 6.47 -3.11 -11.05
N GLY A 95 7.75 -3.07 -10.67
CA GLY A 95 8.63 -1.92 -10.84
C GLY A 95 8.82 -1.55 -12.32
N PHE A 96 9.13 -2.53 -13.17
CA PHE A 96 9.30 -2.30 -14.60
C PHE A 96 8.03 -1.79 -15.28
N ILE A 97 6.87 -2.33 -14.92
CA ILE A 97 5.59 -1.88 -15.47
C ILE A 97 5.29 -0.45 -15.05
N SER A 98 5.55 -0.12 -13.79
CA SER A 98 5.39 1.23 -13.26
C SER A 98 6.33 2.21 -13.97
N LEU A 99 7.58 1.80 -14.22
CA LEU A 99 8.55 2.59 -14.97
C LEU A 99 8.08 2.82 -16.41
N ALA A 100 7.64 1.78 -17.11
CA ALA A 100 7.13 1.89 -18.48
C ALA A 100 5.92 2.82 -18.56
N TYR A 101 4.98 2.73 -17.62
CA TYR A 101 3.84 3.64 -17.52
C TYR A 101 4.31 5.09 -17.30
N ASN A 102 5.21 5.31 -16.35
CA ASN A 102 5.72 6.65 -16.03
C ASN A 102 6.47 7.26 -17.22
N LEU A 103 7.32 6.50 -17.92
CA LEU A 103 8.02 6.95 -19.11
C LEU A 103 7.04 7.32 -20.24
N LYS A 104 6.06 6.46 -20.52
CA LYS A 104 5.02 6.75 -21.52
C LYS A 104 4.27 8.04 -21.17
N ARG A 105 3.91 8.21 -19.90
CA ARG A 105 3.23 9.41 -19.42
C ARG A 105 4.09 10.67 -19.54
N LEU A 106 5.37 10.58 -19.17
CA LEU A 106 6.31 11.70 -19.28
C LEU A 106 6.50 12.13 -20.75
N ILE A 107 6.66 11.17 -21.66
CA ILE A 107 6.75 11.45 -23.10
C ILE A 107 5.48 12.15 -23.61
N ASN A 108 4.30 11.73 -23.15
CA ASN A 108 3.05 12.37 -23.55
C ASN A 108 2.88 13.80 -23.00
N ILE A 109 3.43 14.10 -21.82
CA ILE A 109 3.30 15.42 -21.19
C ILE A 109 4.36 16.39 -21.72
N MET A 110 5.61 15.96 -21.81
CA MET A 110 6.77 16.81 -22.08
C MET A 110 7.33 16.66 -23.50
N GLY A 111 7.02 15.57 -24.19
CA GLY A 111 7.66 15.22 -25.46
C GLY A 111 9.07 14.65 -25.29
N VAL A 112 9.53 13.92 -26.31
CA VAL A 112 10.81 13.19 -26.26
C VAL A 112 12.01 14.13 -26.19
N ARG A 113 11.99 15.25 -26.91
CA ARG A 113 13.14 16.18 -27.01
C ARG A 113 13.47 16.81 -25.66
N ASP A 114 12.45 17.29 -24.93
CA ASP A 114 12.64 17.92 -23.64
C ASP A 114 13.04 16.91 -22.56
N LEU A 115 12.51 15.69 -22.65
CA LEU A 115 12.92 14.59 -21.77
C LEU A 115 14.41 14.24 -21.94
N VAL A 116 14.87 14.09 -23.19
CA VAL A 116 16.28 13.81 -23.50
C VAL A 116 17.18 14.94 -23.01
N ARG A 117 16.78 16.20 -23.22
CA ARG A 117 17.51 17.35 -22.69
C ARG A 117 17.64 17.29 -21.17
N LEU A 118 16.54 17.01 -20.46
CA LEU A 118 16.53 16.92 -19.00
C LEU A 118 17.44 15.78 -18.52
N PHE A 119 17.37 14.60 -19.12
CA PHE A 119 18.23 13.48 -18.75
C PHE A 119 19.71 13.77 -19.00
N ASN A 120 20.05 14.45 -20.09
CA ASN A 120 21.44 14.85 -20.36
C ASN A 120 21.97 15.90 -19.37
N GLN A 121 21.09 16.68 -18.72
CA GLN A 121 21.47 17.65 -17.68
C GLN A 121 21.61 17.00 -16.30
N VAL A 122 20.77 16.01 -16.00
CA VAL A 122 20.71 15.35 -14.69
C VAL A 122 21.71 14.20 -14.57
N LEU A 123 22.01 13.50 -15.67
CA LEU A 123 23.02 12.45 -15.68
C LEU A 123 24.41 13.10 -15.68
N PRO A 124 25.23 12.92 -14.63
CA PRO A 124 26.60 13.41 -14.65
C PRO A 124 27.31 12.83 -15.88
N SER A 125 28.05 13.68 -16.58
CA SER A 125 28.84 13.41 -17.79
C SER A 125 29.80 12.20 -17.69
N LYS A 126 29.93 11.58 -16.52
CA LYS A 126 30.76 10.39 -16.27
C LYS A 126 30.15 9.06 -16.72
N ILE A 127 28.87 8.99 -17.08
CA ILE A 127 28.29 7.76 -17.66
C ILE A 127 28.65 7.63 -19.15
N ALA A 128 29.13 8.70 -19.79
CA ALA A 128 29.54 8.70 -21.19
C ALA A 128 30.93 8.07 -21.47
N PHE A 129 31.66 7.58 -20.45
CA PHE A 129 33.06 7.12 -20.61
C PHE A 129 33.26 5.59 -20.67
N PHE A 130 32.20 4.78 -20.75
CA PHE A 130 32.32 3.31 -20.77
C PHE A 130 31.62 2.61 -21.94
N TYR A 131 31.39 3.33 -23.04
CA TYR A 131 31.04 2.73 -24.33
C TYR A 131 31.83 3.40 -25.47
N PHE A 132 33.16 3.25 -25.43
CA PHE A 132 34.05 3.03 -26.58
C PHE A 132 35.37 2.46 -26.05
#